data_AF-A0A9E3FT97-F1
#
_entry.id   AF-A0A9E3FT97-F1
#
_cell.length_a   1.000
_cell.length_b   1.000
_cell.length_c   1.000
_cell.angle_alpha   90.00
_cell.angle_beta   90.00
_cell.angle_gamma   90.00
#
_symmetry.space_group_name_H-M   'P 1'
#
loop_
_entity.id
_entity.type
_entity.pdbx_description
1 polymer ?
#
loop_
_entity_poly.entity_id
_entity_poly.type
_entity_poly.pdbx_seq_one_letter_code
_entity_poly.pdbx_strand_id
1 'polypeptide(L)'
;MNPSQPFILRPVATTLLMIAIMLSGMLAFRFLPVAALPEVDYPTIQVQTFYPGASPDVMTSSVTAPLEVQFGQMPNLNQMSSVSSAGASVITLQFGLSISLDIAEQEVQAAINAAGNLLPSDLPAPPIYAKVNPADAPILTLGLTSKTMPLTQVEDVVDARLAQKISQLPGVGLVSLSGGQRPAVRIRADIRKLAAYGLNIDDLRTTLGNANVNTPKGNFDGGMRAYTINANDQIR
;
A
#
# COMPACT_ATOMS: atom_id res chain seq x y z
N MET A 1 43.57 43.56 15.76
CA MET A 1 43.32 43.58 14.30
C MET A 1 41.94 44.18 14.10
N ASN A 2 41.85 45.37 13.49
CA ASN A 2 40.58 46.04 13.29
C ASN A 2 39.93 45.53 12.00
N PRO A 3 38.82 44.75 12.07
CA PRO A 3 38.18 44.19 10.89
C PRO A 3 37.69 45.28 9.92
N SER A 4 37.42 46.49 10.40
CA SER A 4 36.87 47.61 9.62
C SER A 4 37.92 48.37 8.77
N GLN A 5 39.20 48.31 9.14
CA GLN A 5 40.27 49.05 8.47
C GLN A 5 40.42 48.73 6.96
N PRO A 6 40.41 47.46 6.50
CA PRO A 6 40.47 47.16 5.07
C PRO A 6 39.22 47.62 4.29
N PHE A 7 38.05 47.68 4.93
CA PHE A 7 36.81 48.12 4.29
C PHE A 7 36.79 49.64 4.03
N ILE A 8 37.43 50.42 4.89
CA ILE A 8 37.54 51.88 4.77
C ILE A 8 38.62 52.27 3.75
N LEU A 9 39.75 51.55 3.72
CA LEU A 9 40.87 51.85 2.83
C LEU A 9 40.64 51.42 1.36
N ARG A 10 39.66 50.55 1.09
CA ARG A 10 39.36 50.04 -0.26
C ARG A 10 37.89 50.24 -0.65
N PRO A 11 37.43 51.48 -0.83
CA PRO A 11 36.02 51.80 -1.06
C PRO A 11 35.42 51.14 -2.32
N VAL A 12 36.21 50.97 -3.38
CA VAL A 12 35.73 50.31 -4.62
C VAL A 12 35.57 48.79 -4.44
N ALA A 13 36.50 48.15 -3.71
CA ALA A 13 36.42 46.71 -3.45
C ALA A 13 35.24 46.37 -2.54
N THR A 14 34.95 47.23 -1.57
CA THR A 14 33.80 47.05 -0.67
C THR A 14 32.47 47.26 -1.37
N THR A 15 32.34 48.24 -2.28
CA THR A 15 31.12 48.38 -3.08
C THR A 15 30.87 47.19 -3.99
N LEU A 16 31.92 46.66 -4.64
CA LEU A 16 31.79 45.47 -5.49
C LEU A 16 31.43 44.22 -4.68
N LEU A 17 32.01 44.06 -3.49
CA LEU A 17 31.66 42.97 -2.57
C LEU A 17 30.19 43.04 -2.14
N MET A 18 29.70 44.22 -1.80
CA MET A 18 28.28 44.41 -1.42
C MET A 18 27.33 44.12 -2.58
N ILE A 19 27.68 44.53 -3.80
CA ILE A 19 26.91 44.20 -5.01
C ILE A 19 26.92 42.68 -5.26
N ALA A 20 28.07 42.02 -5.11
CA ALA A 20 28.16 40.56 -5.27
C ALA A 20 27.29 39.81 -4.25
N ILE A 21 27.28 40.25 -2.99
CA ILE A 21 26.42 39.67 -1.94
C ILE A 21 24.94 39.91 -2.27
N MET A 22 24.58 41.12 -2.71
CA MET A 22 23.21 41.47 -3.07
C MET A 22 22.70 40.62 -4.25
N LEU A 23 23.48 40.48 -5.32
CA LEU A 23 23.12 39.65 -6.47
C LEU A 23 23.04 38.17 -6.10
N SER A 24 23.95 37.67 -5.26
CA SER A 24 23.91 36.28 -4.77
C SER A 24 22.67 36.02 -3.92
N GLY A 25 22.30 36.97 -3.04
CA GLY A 25 21.07 36.91 -2.25
C GLY A 25 19.81 36.95 -3.12
N MET A 26 19.79 37.78 -4.16
CA MET A 26 18.67 37.85 -5.11
C MET A 26 18.49 36.54 -5.89
N LEU A 27 19.60 35.91 -6.30
CA LEU A 27 19.58 34.60 -6.94
C LEU A 27 19.08 33.52 -5.95
N ALA A 28 19.63 33.50 -4.74
CA ALA A 28 19.24 32.54 -3.69
C ALA A 28 17.76 32.67 -3.29
N PHE A 29 17.22 33.88 -3.25
CA PHE A 29 15.81 34.14 -2.98
C PHE A 29 14.88 33.48 -4.00
N ARG A 30 15.31 33.35 -5.26
CA ARG A 30 14.53 32.68 -6.31
C ARG A 30 14.58 31.15 -6.20
N PHE A 31 15.61 30.61 -5.56
CA PHE A 31 15.81 29.18 -5.36
C PHE A 31 15.34 28.68 -3.98
N LEU A 32 14.96 29.59 -3.08
CA LEU A 32 14.40 29.23 -1.77
C LEU A 32 12.98 28.66 -1.96
N PRO A 33 12.76 27.36 -1.65
CA PRO A 33 11.42 26.80 -1.67
C PRO A 33 10.58 27.44 -0.55
N VAL A 34 9.40 27.95 -0.91
CA VAL A 34 8.43 28.48 0.06
C VAL A 34 7.49 27.35 0.45
N ALA A 35 7.67 26.80 1.65
CA ALA A 35 6.73 25.87 2.26
C ALA A 35 5.77 26.63 3.18
N ALA A 36 4.46 26.43 3.02
CA ALA A 36 3.42 27.14 3.79
C ALA A 36 3.22 26.58 5.22
N LEU A 37 3.73 25.37 5.47
CA LEU A 37 3.72 24.67 6.75
C LEU A 37 5.12 24.08 6.96
N PRO A 38 5.69 24.07 8.17
CA PRO A 38 6.86 23.24 8.43
C PRO A 38 6.47 21.79 8.15
N GLU A 39 7.12 21.15 7.18
CA GLU A 39 6.99 19.72 6.91
C GLU A 39 7.51 18.99 8.15
N VAL A 40 6.59 18.52 8.99
CA VAL A 40 6.93 17.58 10.05
C VAL A 40 6.61 16.21 9.51
N ASP A 41 7.61 15.57 8.89
CA ASP A 41 7.53 14.18 8.45
C ASP A 41 7.53 13.28 9.68
N TYR A 42 6.35 13.07 10.27
CA TYR A 42 6.19 12.04 11.28
C TYR A 42 6.29 10.69 10.59
N PRO A 43 7.26 9.82 10.94
CA PRO A 43 7.39 8.51 10.34
C PRO A 43 6.18 7.66 10.74
N THR A 44 5.18 7.64 9.87
CA THR A 44 3.90 6.96 10.10
C THR A 44 3.71 5.90 9.04
N ILE A 45 3.45 4.67 9.48
CA ILE A 45 3.19 3.53 8.62
C ILE A 45 1.77 3.07 8.87
N GLN A 46 1.00 2.93 7.80
CA GLN A 46 -0.34 2.38 7.87
C GLN A 46 -0.32 0.96 7.33
N VAL A 47 -0.83 0.02 8.12
CA VAL A 47 -1.03 -1.37 7.75
C VAL A 47 -2.52 -1.60 7.55
N GLN A 48 -2.90 -2.13 6.38
CA GLN A 48 -4.27 -2.46 6.03
C GLN A 48 -4.40 -3.97 5.81
N THR A 49 -5.42 -4.56 6.42
CA THR A 49 -5.75 -5.97 6.25
C THR A 49 -7.21 -6.11 5.86
N PHE A 50 -7.46 -6.87 4.80
CA PHE A 50 -8.81 -7.13 4.29
C PHE A 50 -9.22 -8.56 4.59
N TYR A 51 -10.35 -8.74 5.26
CA TYR A 51 -10.93 -10.05 5.52
C TYR A 51 -12.44 -10.01 5.23
N PRO A 52 -12.82 -10.11 3.94
CA PRO A 52 -14.20 -9.90 3.51
C PRO A 52 -15.18 -10.86 4.18
N GLY A 53 -16.30 -10.32 4.68
CA GLY A 53 -17.34 -11.12 5.34
C GLY A 53 -17.22 -11.20 6.86
N ALA A 54 -16.12 -10.74 7.45
CA ALA A 54 -15.97 -10.65 8.89
C ALA A 54 -16.69 -9.41 9.49
N SER A 55 -17.31 -9.59 10.66
CA SER A 55 -17.84 -8.48 11.44
C SER A 55 -16.72 -7.65 12.08
N PRO A 56 -16.94 -6.38 12.47
CA PRO A 56 -15.94 -5.58 13.17
C PRO A 56 -15.37 -6.25 14.42
N ASP A 57 -16.20 -7.01 15.14
CA ASP A 57 -15.76 -7.75 16.34
C ASP A 57 -14.78 -8.87 15.98
N VAL A 58 -15.10 -9.67 14.94
CA VAL A 58 -14.22 -10.73 14.44
C VAL A 58 -12.93 -10.15 13.86
N MET A 59 -13.03 -9.02 13.14
CA MET A 59 -11.84 -8.29 12.65
C MET A 59 -10.95 -7.85 13.80
N THR A 60 -11.54 -7.43 14.92
CA THR A 60 -10.77 -7.00 16.09
C THR A 60 -10.10 -8.18 16.76
N SER A 61 -10.82 -9.27 17.04
CA SER A 61 -10.28 -10.42 17.76
C SER A 61 -9.32 -11.27 16.94
N SER A 62 -9.60 -11.47 15.65
CA SER A 62 -8.90 -12.45 14.82
C SER A 62 -7.80 -11.85 13.96
N VAL A 63 -7.85 -10.55 13.66
CA VAL A 63 -6.88 -9.90 12.78
C VAL A 63 -6.13 -8.80 13.51
N THR A 64 -6.86 -7.85 14.10
CA THR A 64 -6.29 -6.63 14.66
C THR A 64 -5.52 -6.90 15.94
N ALA A 65 -6.10 -7.62 16.91
CA ALA A 65 -5.44 -7.90 18.19
C ALA A 65 -4.13 -8.71 18.04
N PRO A 66 -4.06 -9.77 17.21
CA PRO A 66 -2.79 -10.44 16.95
C PRO A 66 -1.73 -9.52 16.34
N LEU A 67 -2.11 -8.65 15.41
CA LEU A 67 -1.20 -7.68 14.78
C LEU A 67 -0.72 -6.64 15.79
N GLU A 68 -1.61 -6.09 16.62
CA GLU A 68 -1.26 -5.13 17.67
C GLU A 68 -0.26 -5.70 18.69
N VAL A 69 -0.40 -6.96 19.07
CA VAL A 69 0.53 -7.62 20.00
C VAL A 69 1.93 -7.73 19.39
N GLN A 70 2.03 -8.00 18.09
CA GLN A 70 3.33 -8.06 17.40
C GLN A 70 3.91 -6.66 17.19
N PHE A 71 3.08 -5.69 16.80
CA PHE A 71 3.51 -4.32 16.61
C PHE A 71 3.92 -3.63 17.93
N GLY A 72 3.25 -3.92 19.04
CA GLY A 72 3.58 -3.38 20.35
C GLY A 72 4.97 -3.80 20.89
N GLN A 73 5.58 -4.83 20.30
CA GLN A 73 6.93 -5.28 20.65
C GLN A 73 8.03 -4.56 19.85
N MET A 74 7.65 -3.76 18.84
CA MET A 74 8.60 -3.04 18.00
C MET A 74 9.27 -1.90 18.77
N PRO A 75 10.60 -1.72 18.63
CA PRO A 75 11.29 -0.60 19.26
C PRO A 75 10.90 0.74 18.62
N ASN A 76 10.91 1.82 19.41
CA ASN A 76 10.67 3.21 18.95
C ASN A 76 9.27 3.49 18.39
N LEU A 77 8.27 2.66 18.72
CA LEU A 77 6.86 2.96 18.48
C LEU A 77 6.37 3.98 19.51
N ASN A 78 5.98 5.17 19.06
CA ASN A 78 5.45 6.23 19.92
C ASN A 78 3.95 6.07 20.17
N GLN A 79 3.21 5.78 19.10
CA GLN A 79 1.76 5.65 19.16
C GLN A 79 1.27 4.59 18.16
N MET A 80 0.28 3.82 18.59
CA MET A 80 -0.44 2.87 17.75
C MET A 80 -1.94 3.18 17.86
N SER A 81 -2.61 3.27 16.72
CA SER A 81 -4.06 3.43 16.65
C SER A 81 -4.61 2.44 15.64
N SER A 82 -5.64 1.69 16.01
CA SER A 82 -6.30 0.74 15.12
C SER A 82 -7.77 1.10 14.94
N VAL A 83 -8.27 0.83 13.75
CA VAL A 83 -9.68 0.99 13.39
C VAL A 83 -10.12 -0.27 12.67
N SER A 84 -10.98 -1.04 13.33
CA SER A 84 -11.62 -2.23 12.76
C SER A 84 -13.01 -1.86 12.23
N SER A 85 -13.28 -2.25 10.99
CA SER A 85 -14.57 -2.09 10.33
C SER A 85 -15.00 -3.41 9.68
N ALA A 86 -16.21 -3.47 9.12
CA ALA A 86 -16.70 -4.68 8.48
C ALA A 86 -15.79 -5.05 7.29
N GLY A 87 -15.09 -6.18 7.42
CA GLY A 87 -14.19 -6.73 6.41
C GLY A 87 -12.86 -6.01 6.20
N ALA A 88 -12.53 -4.97 6.98
CA ALA A 88 -11.26 -4.25 6.86
C ALA A 88 -10.75 -3.77 8.23
N SER A 89 -9.45 -3.92 8.46
CA SER A 89 -8.73 -3.40 9.63
C SER A 89 -7.62 -2.48 9.16
N VAL A 90 -7.52 -1.31 9.78
CA VAL A 90 -6.51 -0.29 9.49
C VAL A 90 -5.76 0.00 10.78
N ILE A 91 -4.46 -0.27 10.81
CA ILE A 91 -3.57 0.01 11.94
C ILE A 91 -2.59 1.10 11.51
N THR A 92 -2.53 2.17 12.29
CA THR A 92 -1.63 3.30 12.07
C THR A 92 -0.57 3.30 13.16
N LEU A 93 0.69 3.20 12.74
CA LEU A 93 1.87 3.10 13.59
C LEU A 93 2.68 4.38 13.43
N GLN A 94 2.85 5.14 14.50
CA GLN A 94 3.66 6.35 14.53
C GLN A 94 4.95 6.07 15.29
N PHE A 95 6.08 6.25 14.62
CA PHE A 95 7.41 6.06 15.21
C PHE A 95 8.00 7.38 15.71
N GLY A 96 9.00 7.29 16.58
CA GLY A 96 9.79 8.45 17.00
C GLY A 96 10.63 9.05 15.87
N LEU A 97 10.94 10.34 15.95
CA LEU A 97 11.78 11.07 14.99
C LEU A 97 13.25 10.57 14.94
N SER A 98 13.66 9.73 15.89
CA SER A 98 15.01 9.20 16.02
C SER A 98 15.31 7.99 15.13
N ILE A 99 14.30 7.39 14.50
CA ILE A 99 14.46 6.26 13.59
C ILE A 99 14.17 6.69 12.16
N SER A 100 14.98 6.18 11.20
CA SER A 100 14.66 6.37 9.79
C SER A 100 13.45 5.54 9.39
N LEU A 101 12.63 6.07 8.49
CA LEU A 101 11.41 5.41 8.03
C LEU A 101 11.68 4.05 7.36
N ASP A 102 12.84 3.88 6.71
CA ASP A 102 13.22 2.63 6.06
C ASP A 102 13.51 1.50 7.07
N ILE A 103 14.08 1.83 8.24
CA ILE A 103 14.25 0.85 9.32
C ILE A 103 12.88 0.50 9.90
N ALA A 104 12.01 1.49 10.12
CA ALA A 104 10.65 1.25 10.61
C ALA A 104 9.85 0.34 9.67
N GLU A 105 10.01 0.47 8.34
CA GLU A 105 9.39 -0.45 7.37
C GLU A 105 9.87 -1.89 7.51
N GLN A 106 11.18 -2.09 7.69
CA GLN A 106 11.75 -3.42 7.88
C GLN A 106 11.20 -4.08 9.15
N GLU A 107 11.10 -3.31 10.24
CA GLU A 107 10.51 -3.78 11.50
C GLU A 107 9.03 -4.13 11.33
N VAL A 108 8.24 -3.29 10.63
CA VAL A 108 6.83 -3.57 10.36
C VAL A 108 6.67 -4.82 9.51
N GLN A 109 7.47 -4.99 8.46
CA GLN A 109 7.44 -6.20 7.63
C GLN A 109 7.80 -7.44 8.45
N ALA A 110 8.81 -7.36 9.32
CA ALA A 110 9.21 -8.45 10.20
C ALA A 110 8.09 -8.82 11.19
N ALA A 111 7.41 -7.82 11.77
CA ALA A 111 6.28 -8.02 12.66
C ALA A 111 5.06 -8.62 11.94
N ILE A 112 4.77 -8.20 10.71
CA ILE A 112 3.72 -8.82 9.86
C ILE A 112 4.05 -10.30 9.61
N ASN A 113 5.31 -10.60 9.27
CA ASN A 113 5.74 -11.97 9.03
C ASN A 113 5.65 -12.83 10.31
N ALA A 114 5.99 -12.28 11.48
CA ALA A 114 5.83 -12.94 12.77
C ALA A 114 4.35 -13.17 13.14
N ALA A 115 3.48 -12.22 12.80
CA ALA A 115 2.04 -12.31 13.00
C ALA A 115 1.36 -13.33 12.05
N GLY A 116 2.00 -13.68 10.93
CA GLY A 116 1.41 -14.51 9.87
C GLY A 116 0.81 -15.84 10.37
N ASN A 117 1.41 -16.46 11.38
CA ASN A 117 0.92 -17.72 11.96
C ASN A 117 -0.27 -17.54 12.92
N LEU A 118 -0.51 -16.32 13.41
CA LEU A 118 -1.61 -15.97 14.31
C LEU A 118 -2.84 -15.45 13.55
N LEU A 119 -2.66 -15.11 12.28
CA LEU A 119 -3.72 -14.64 11.40
C LEU A 119 -4.55 -15.81 10.85
N PRO A 120 -5.83 -15.58 10.51
CA PRO A 120 -6.68 -16.59 9.87
C PRO A 120 -6.07 -17.07 8.55
N SER A 121 -6.05 -18.39 8.32
CA SER A 121 -5.47 -19.01 7.13
C SER A 121 -6.30 -18.79 5.86
N ASP A 122 -7.51 -18.26 5.99
CA ASP A 122 -8.44 -17.92 4.91
C ASP A 122 -8.38 -16.45 4.49
N LEU A 123 -7.38 -15.69 4.96
CA LEU A 123 -7.12 -14.35 4.45
C LEU A 123 -6.82 -14.38 2.94
N PRO A 124 -7.57 -13.63 2.12
CA PRO A 124 -7.39 -13.64 0.66
C PRO A 124 -6.09 -12.96 0.21
N ALA A 125 -5.55 -12.05 1.02
CA ALA A 125 -4.28 -11.37 0.78
C ALA A 125 -3.58 -11.08 2.11
N PRO A 126 -2.23 -11.10 2.15
CA PRO A 126 -1.49 -10.70 3.33
C PRO A 126 -1.71 -9.21 3.65
N PRO A 127 -1.49 -8.78 4.91
CA PRO A 127 -1.51 -7.37 5.27
C PRO A 127 -0.58 -6.54 4.37
N ILE A 128 -1.08 -5.43 3.85
CA ILE A 128 -0.28 -4.48 3.08
C ILE A 128 0.08 -3.28 3.96
N TYR A 129 1.26 -2.71 3.75
CA TYR A 129 1.69 -1.51 4.46
C TYR A 129 2.03 -0.41 3.47
N ALA A 130 1.80 0.83 3.88
CA ALA A 130 2.14 2.02 3.12
C ALA A 130 2.67 3.11 4.05
N LYS A 131 3.70 3.81 3.58
CA LYS A 131 4.14 5.08 4.17
C LYS A 131 3.02 6.09 3.97
N VAL A 132 2.49 6.64 5.05
CA VAL A 132 1.49 7.69 4.99
C VAL A 132 1.98 8.87 5.81
N ASN A 133 2.00 10.07 5.24
CA ASN A 133 2.11 11.27 6.04
C ASN A 133 0.71 11.89 6.17
N PRO A 134 0.15 12.04 7.38
CA PRO A 134 -1.16 12.66 7.59
C PRO A 134 -1.28 14.09 7.06
N ALA A 135 -0.15 14.77 6.83
CA ALA A 135 -0.10 16.09 6.22
C ALA A 135 -0.16 16.06 4.67
N ASP A 136 -0.05 14.88 4.05
CA ASP A 136 -0.07 14.75 2.59
C ASP A 136 -1.51 14.90 2.08
N ALA A 137 -1.81 16.08 1.55
CA ALA A 137 -2.95 16.25 0.67
C ALA A 137 -2.70 15.46 -0.64
N PRO A 138 -3.72 14.84 -1.26
CA PRO A 138 -3.57 14.19 -2.55
C PRO A 138 -2.96 15.15 -3.59
N ILE A 139 -1.76 14.81 -4.08
CA ILE A 139 -1.04 15.66 -5.06
C ILE A 139 -1.79 15.70 -6.40
N LEU A 140 -2.50 14.62 -6.75
CA LEU A 140 -3.25 14.50 -7.98
C LEU A 140 -4.49 13.61 -7.78
N THR A 141 -5.67 14.08 -8.21
CA THR A 141 -6.89 13.28 -8.29
C THR A 141 -7.36 13.23 -9.74
N LEU A 142 -7.54 12.02 -10.28
CA LEU A 142 -7.95 11.80 -11.67
C LEU A 142 -9.34 11.16 -11.74
N GLY A 143 -10.26 11.80 -12.46
CA GLY A 143 -11.54 11.21 -12.82
C GLY A 143 -11.43 10.50 -14.17
N LEU A 144 -11.68 9.19 -14.20
CA LEU A 144 -11.55 8.38 -15.41
C LEU A 144 -12.94 8.04 -15.95
N THR A 145 -13.16 8.31 -17.24
CA THR A 145 -14.43 8.04 -17.92
C THR A 145 -14.18 7.47 -19.31
N SER A 146 -15.05 6.57 -19.76
CA SER A 146 -15.02 6.02 -21.10
C SER A 146 -16.42 6.02 -21.68
N LYS A 147 -16.54 6.40 -22.96
CA LYS A 147 -17.80 6.33 -23.72
C LYS A 147 -18.04 4.96 -24.36
N THR A 148 -16.99 4.16 -24.51
CA THR A 148 -17.01 2.88 -25.25
C THR A 148 -16.80 1.66 -24.37
N MET A 149 -16.22 1.83 -23.17
CA MET A 149 -15.93 0.73 -22.24
C MET A 149 -16.89 0.79 -21.05
N PRO A 150 -17.47 -0.36 -20.64
CA PRO A 150 -18.19 -0.46 -19.37
C PRO A 150 -17.30 -0.10 -18.18
N LEU A 151 -17.90 0.41 -17.10
CA LEU A 151 -17.19 0.83 -15.91
C LEU A 151 -16.31 -0.28 -15.29
N THR A 152 -16.75 -1.53 -15.38
CA THR A 152 -15.99 -2.71 -14.90
C THR A 152 -14.67 -2.90 -15.65
N GLN A 153 -14.68 -2.74 -16.99
CA GLN A 153 -13.48 -2.85 -17.82
C GLN A 153 -12.57 -1.63 -17.65
N VAL A 154 -13.16 -0.45 -17.43
CA VAL A 154 -12.38 0.75 -17.11
C VAL A 154 -11.64 0.54 -15.79
N GLU A 155 -12.32 0.07 -14.74
CA GLU A 155 -11.65 -0.21 -13.46
C GLU A 155 -10.52 -1.23 -13.60
N ASP A 156 -10.75 -2.34 -14.31
CA ASP A 156 -9.73 -3.38 -14.52
C ASP A 156 -8.48 -2.81 -15.23
N VAL A 157 -8.67 -2.01 -16.28
CA VAL A 157 -7.56 -1.35 -16.98
C VAL A 157 -6.83 -0.37 -16.08
N VAL A 158 -7.57 0.35 -15.23
CA VAL A 158 -7.01 1.34 -14.32
C VAL A 158 -6.21 0.67 -13.23
N ASP A 159 -6.76 -0.35 -12.57
CA ASP A 159 -6.11 -1.08 -11.50
C ASP A 159 -4.87 -1.85 -12.00
N ALA A 160 -5.03 -2.62 -13.08
CA ALA A 160 -3.96 -3.49 -13.60
C ALA A 160 -2.86 -2.75 -14.35
N ARG A 161 -3.12 -1.56 -14.91
CA ARG A 161 -2.12 -0.84 -15.74
C ARG A 161 -1.82 0.56 -15.26
N LEU A 162 -2.84 1.39 -15.02
CA LEU A 162 -2.62 2.81 -14.75
C LEU A 162 -2.09 3.02 -13.33
N ALA A 163 -2.73 2.43 -12.33
CA ALA A 163 -2.33 2.52 -10.93
C ALA A 163 -0.91 1.97 -10.75
N GLN A 164 -0.64 0.77 -11.30
CA GLN A 164 0.70 0.16 -11.26
C GLN A 164 1.79 1.03 -11.89
N LYS A 165 1.51 1.71 -13.02
CA LYS A 165 2.47 2.62 -13.64
C LYS A 165 2.73 3.88 -12.83
N ILE A 166 1.70 4.45 -12.19
CA ILE A 166 1.84 5.65 -11.36
C ILE A 166 2.61 5.32 -10.09
N SER A 167 2.35 4.16 -9.45
CA SER A 167 3.07 3.71 -8.25
C SER A 167 4.58 3.47 -8.49
N GLN A 168 5.01 3.31 -9.73
CA GLN A 168 6.43 3.16 -10.08
C GLN A 168 7.17 4.50 -10.26
N LEU A 169 6.46 5.62 -10.25
CA LEU A 169 7.09 6.93 -10.42
C LEU A 169 7.81 7.34 -9.13
N PRO A 170 9.02 7.92 -9.22
CA PRO A 170 9.75 8.38 -8.05
C PRO A 170 8.97 9.48 -7.34
N GLY A 171 8.80 9.34 -6.03
CA GLY A 171 8.04 10.27 -5.18
C GLY A 171 6.56 9.91 -4.99
N VAL A 172 6.06 8.81 -5.57
CA VAL A 172 4.70 8.32 -5.32
C VAL A 172 4.70 7.31 -4.18
N GLY A 173 4.09 7.67 -3.04
CA GLY A 173 3.97 6.79 -1.87
C GLY A 173 2.76 5.84 -1.91
N LEU A 174 1.62 6.33 -2.41
CA LEU A 174 0.38 5.55 -2.46
C LEU A 174 -0.51 6.00 -3.63
N VAL A 175 -1.05 5.04 -4.36
CA VAL A 175 -2.12 5.27 -5.34
C VAL A 175 -3.37 4.57 -4.84
N SER A 176 -4.40 5.35 -4.51
CA SER A 176 -5.69 4.82 -4.09
C SER A 176 -6.69 4.91 -5.25
N LEU A 177 -7.43 3.82 -5.47
CA LEU A 177 -8.58 3.80 -6.35
C LEU A 177 -9.84 4.03 -5.51
N SER A 178 -10.70 4.95 -5.96
CA SER A 178 -11.99 5.22 -5.34
C SER A 178 -13.11 5.07 -6.36
N GLY A 179 -14.18 4.37 -5.97
CA GLY A 179 -15.30 4.03 -6.84
C GLY A 179 -15.04 2.77 -7.69
N GLY A 180 -15.74 2.69 -8.83
CA GLY A 180 -15.65 1.55 -9.76
C GLY A 180 -16.67 0.43 -9.51
N GLN A 181 -16.65 -0.57 -10.38
CA GLN A 181 -17.32 -1.86 -10.20
C GLN A 181 -16.33 -3.01 -10.45
N ARG A 182 -15.79 -3.61 -9.38
CA ARG A 182 -14.93 -4.79 -9.51
C ARG A 182 -15.70 -5.94 -10.15
N PRO A 183 -15.17 -6.60 -11.18
CA PRO A 183 -15.80 -7.79 -11.74
C PRO A 183 -15.82 -8.90 -10.68
N ALA A 184 -17.00 -9.43 -10.41
CA ALA A 184 -17.19 -10.53 -9.46
C ALA A 184 -18.17 -11.55 -10.02
N VAL A 185 -17.79 -12.83 -10.00
CA VAL A 185 -18.67 -13.94 -10.36
C VAL A 185 -19.50 -14.30 -9.12
N ARG A 186 -20.82 -14.12 -9.20
CA ARG A 186 -21.75 -14.46 -8.12
C ARG A 186 -22.50 -15.74 -8.46
N ILE A 187 -22.31 -16.77 -7.64
CA ILE A 187 -23.00 -18.06 -7.77
C ILE A 187 -24.20 -18.05 -6.83
N ARG A 188 -25.41 -18.12 -7.41
CA ARG A 188 -26.66 -18.19 -6.66
C ARG A 188 -27.18 -19.62 -6.69
N ALA A 189 -27.13 -20.29 -5.54
CA ALA A 189 -27.65 -21.64 -5.38
C ALA A 189 -29.13 -21.63 -4.99
N ASP A 190 -29.94 -22.49 -5.61
CA ASP A 190 -31.32 -22.76 -5.21
C ASP A 190 -31.32 -23.94 -4.22
N ILE A 191 -31.54 -23.63 -2.94
CA ILE A 191 -31.47 -24.60 -1.83
C ILE A 191 -32.49 -25.74 -2.03
N ARG A 192 -33.67 -25.46 -2.61
CA ARG A 192 -34.71 -26.48 -2.81
C ARG A 192 -34.29 -27.49 -3.87
N LYS A 193 -33.65 -27.02 -4.94
CA LYS A 193 -33.13 -27.91 -6.00
C LYS A 193 -31.94 -28.72 -5.51
N LEU A 194 -31.02 -28.10 -4.75
CA LEU A 194 -29.90 -28.83 -4.14
C LEU A 194 -30.39 -29.97 -3.25
N ALA A 195 -31.37 -29.69 -2.39
CA ALA A 195 -31.98 -30.71 -1.52
C ALA A 195 -32.65 -31.84 -2.32
N ALA A 196 -33.30 -31.54 -3.45
CA ALA A 196 -33.90 -32.55 -4.33
C ALA A 196 -32.85 -33.48 -4.98
N TYR A 197 -31.62 -32.99 -5.18
CA TYR A 197 -30.48 -33.78 -5.64
C TYR A 197 -29.68 -34.42 -4.50
N GLY A 198 -30.10 -34.25 -3.24
CA GLY A 198 -29.36 -34.75 -2.08
C GLY A 198 -28.02 -34.05 -1.84
N LEU A 199 -27.83 -32.84 -2.39
CA LEU A 199 -26.60 -32.05 -2.26
C LEU A 199 -26.73 -31.00 -1.16
N ASN A 200 -25.69 -30.87 -0.33
CA ASN A 200 -25.56 -29.78 0.63
C ASN A 200 -24.91 -28.55 -0.03
N ILE A 201 -25.12 -27.37 0.56
CA ILE A 201 -24.45 -26.14 0.12
C ILE A 201 -22.93 -26.20 0.32
N ASP A 202 -22.46 -26.95 1.32
CA ASP A 202 -21.04 -27.20 1.55
C ASP A 202 -20.42 -28.05 0.43
N ASP A 203 -21.18 -28.98 -0.15
CA ASP A 203 -20.74 -29.78 -1.29
C ASP A 203 -20.53 -28.89 -2.51
N LEU A 204 -21.45 -27.94 -2.74
CA LEU A 204 -21.32 -26.96 -3.81
C LEU A 204 -20.09 -26.06 -3.60
N ARG A 205 -19.86 -25.57 -2.37
CA ARG A 205 -18.66 -24.78 -2.03
C ARG A 205 -17.37 -25.57 -2.29
N THR A 206 -17.31 -26.80 -1.83
CA THR A 206 -16.13 -27.66 -1.96
C THR A 206 -15.87 -28.04 -3.41
N THR A 207 -16.92 -28.35 -4.17
CA THR A 207 -16.81 -28.69 -5.59
C THR A 207 -16.30 -27.50 -6.41
N LEU A 208 -16.81 -26.29 -6.16
CA LEU A 208 -16.33 -25.08 -6.83
C LEU A 208 -14.88 -24.76 -6.47
N GLY A 209 -14.51 -24.93 -5.20
CA GLY A 209 -13.13 -24.78 -4.74
C GLY A 209 -12.18 -25.74 -5.47
N ASN A 210 -12.55 -27.01 -5.60
CA ASN A 210 -11.75 -28.02 -6.29
C ASN A 210 -11.73 -27.86 -7.81
N ALA A 211 -12.81 -27.35 -8.40
CA ALA A 211 -12.88 -27.11 -9.83
C ALA A 211 -12.01 -25.92 -10.27
N ASN A 212 -11.76 -24.95 -9.40
CA ASN A 212 -10.99 -23.75 -9.74
C ASN A 212 -9.50 -23.83 -9.34
N VAL A 213 -8.88 -25.01 -9.47
CA VAL A 213 -7.47 -25.22 -9.09
C VAL A 213 -6.60 -25.47 -10.31
N ASN A 214 -5.54 -24.70 -10.47
CA ASN A 214 -4.49 -24.95 -11.46
C ASN A 214 -3.31 -25.68 -10.79
N THR A 215 -3.39 -27.00 -10.68
CA THR A 215 -2.29 -27.81 -10.13
C THR A 215 -1.29 -28.24 -11.20
N PRO A 216 0.03 -28.28 -10.89
CA PRO A 216 1.02 -28.85 -11.79
C PRO A 216 0.66 -30.29 -12.16
N LYS A 217 0.63 -30.60 -13.46
CA LYS A 217 0.27 -31.95 -13.95
C LYS A 217 1.47 -32.88 -14.10
N GLY A 218 2.64 -32.41 -13.69
CA GLY A 218 3.91 -33.15 -13.79
C GLY A 218 4.58 -33.02 -15.15
N ASN A 219 5.66 -33.77 -15.31
CA ASN A 219 6.44 -33.86 -16.54
C ASN A 219 6.60 -35.32 -16.95
N PHE A 220 6.88 -35.53 -18.23
CA PHE A 220 7.27 -36.79 -18.81
C PHE A 220 8.72 -36.68 -19.28
N ASP A 221 9.63 -37.38 -18.62
CA ASP A 221 11.04 -37.45 -19.03
C ASP A 221 11.27 -38.65 -19.94
N GLY A 222 11.45 -38.38 -21.24
CA GLY A 222 11.94 -39.34 -22.21
C GLY A 222 13.48 -39.29 -22.33
N GLY A 223 14.10 -40.36 -22.84
CA GLY A 223 15.56 -40.49 -22.91
C GLY A 223 16.32 -39.41 -23.71
N MET A 224 15.63 -38.57 -24.47
CA MET A 224 16.22 -37.40 -25.16
C MET A 224 15.49 -36.07 -24.90
N ARG A 225 14.29 -36.08 -24.29
CA ARG A 225 13.46 -34.87 -24.10
C ARG A 225 12.55 -34.99 -22.87
N ALA A 226 12.47 -33.90 -22.11
CA ALA A 226 11.48 -33.69 -21.07
C ALA A 226 10.29 -32.91 -21.64
N TYR A 227 9.06 -33.34 -21.35
CA TYR A 227 7.83 -32.60 -21.67
C TYR A 227 7.06 -32.27 -20.40
N THR A 228 6.76 -30.99 -20.17
CA THR A 228 5.88 -30.58 -19.07
C THR A 228 4.42 -30.66 -19.52
N ILE A 229 3.59 -31.30 -18.71
CA ILE A 229 2.15 -31.39 -18.96
C ILE A 229 1.52 -30.11 -18.40
N ASN A 230 0.87 -29.35 -19.28
CA ASN A 230 0.12 -28.16 -18.92
C ASN A 230 -1.36 -28.40 -19.23
N ALA A 231 -2.20 -28.36 -18.20
CA ALA A 231 -3.66 -28.29 -18.32
C ALA A 231 -4.15 -27.18 -17.40
N ASN A 232 -5.06 -26.35 -17.89
CA ASN A 232 -5.67 -25.29 -17.10
C ASN A 232 -7.13 -25.69 -16.81
N ASP A 233 -7.37 -26.09 -15.57
CA ASP A 233 -8.69 -26.53 -15.13
C ASP A 233 -9.53 -25.38 -14.53
N GLN A 234 -8.99 -24.15 -14.49
CA GLN A 234 -9.66 -22.99 -13.90
C GLN A 234 -10.90 -22.57 -14.68
N ILE A 235 -11.90 -22.09 -13.94
CA ILE A 235 -13.15 -21.58 -14.49
C ILE A 235 -12.87 -20.19 -15.11
N ARG A 236 -13.26 -20.00 -16.38
CA ARG A 236 -13.13 -18.72 -17.11
C ARG A 236 -14.43 -17.93 -17.15
#